data_AF-A0A7S1R0F2-F1
#
_entry.id   AF-A0A7S1R0F2-F1
#
_cell.length_a   1.000
_cell.length_b   1.000
_cell.length_c   1.000
_cell.angle_alpha   90.00
_cell.angle_beta   90.00
_cell.angle_gamma   90.00
#
_symmetry.space_group_name_H-M   'P 1'
#
loop_
_entity.id
_entity.type
_entity.pdbx_description
1 polymer ?
#
loop_
_entity_poly.entity_id
_entity_poly.type
_entity_poly.pdbx_seq_one_letter_code
_entity_poly.pdbx_strand_id
1 'polypeptide(L)'
;GRPPTPEDDSVRRPEDVREVFRRAGAECADCGAPEAAWASVSHGTVLCTECAGRHRGLGVHLSFVRSTTMDRWSSGQLRRMQLGGNARFREFMAGYPQLSRPGSTSEELTALYASRAAAFYRRRLSGLCDARGAAAPEEPPPPAHEGHLVAGPEAASGDGGLAPAAGGSYEDSSAANADDEVGGSLAQELQALKAAHADFCHRFERRCEAGGSAAPSTAKAAA
;
A
#
# COMPACT_ATOMS: atom_id res chain seq x y z
N GLY A 1 -13.42 -34.53 9.84
CA GLY A 1 -12.62 -33.34 10.18
C GLY A 1 -13.59 -32.23 10.51
N ARG A 2 -13.36 -31.49 11.61
CA ARG A 2 -14.22 -30.37 12.00
C ARG A 2 -14.08 -29.24 10.97
N PRO A 3 -15.17 -28.59 10.51
CA PRO A 3 -15.07 -27.43 9.63
C PRO A 3 -14.43 -26.26 10.39
N PRO A 4 -13.59 -25.44 9.72
CA PRO A 4 -12.91 -24.32 10.35
C PRO A 4 -13.93 -23.26 10.81
N THR A 5 -13.74 -22.76 12.04
CA THR A 5 -14.57 -21.68 12.61
C THR A 5 -14.03 -20.31 12.20
N PRO A 6 -14.86 -19.25 12.20
CA PRO A 6 -14.46 -17.89 11.84
C PRO A 6 -13.38 -17.26 12.74
N GLU A 7 -13.05 -17.90 13.87
CA GLU A 7 -12.04 -17.44 14.83
C GLU A 7 -10.60 -17.82 14.46
N ASP A 8 -10.39 -18.61 13.39
CA ASP A 8 -9.07 -19.08 12.95
C ASP A 8 -8.30 -18.06 12.08
N ASP A 9 -8.51 -16.76 12.35
CA ASP A 9 -7.79 -15.66 11.70
C ASP A 9 -6.35 -15.49 12.25
N SER A 10 -5.91 -16.42 13.10
CA SER A 10 -4.84 -16.17 14.06
C SER A 10 -3.41 -16.41 13.55
N VAL A 11 -3.15 -17.36 12.64
CA VAL A 11 -1.82 -17.51 12.00
C VAL A 11 -1.97 -18.27 10.68
N ARG A 12 -1.65 -17.64 9.54
CA ARG A 12 -1.61 -18.36 8.25
C ARG A 12 -0.44 -19.35 8.21
N ARG A 13 -0.60 -20.43 7.43
CA ARG A 13 0.47 -21.42 7.27
C ARG A 13 1.71 -20.76 6.68
N PRO A 14 2.93 -21.16 7.08
CA PRO A 14 4.16 -20.58 6.55
C PRO A 14 4.28 -20.62 5.02
N GLU A 15 3.63 -21.59 4.37
CA GLU A 15 3.61 -21.71 2.91
C GLU A 15 2.80 -20.61 2.23
N ASP A 16 1.68 -20.20 2.84
CA ASP A 16 0.84 -19.11 2.34
C ASP A 16 1.61 -17.77 2.40
N VAL A 17 2.39 -17.59 3.48
CA VAL A 17 3.27 -16.43 3.67
C VAL A 17 4.35 -16.40 2.59
N ARG A 18 5.04 -17.53 2.36
CA ARG A 18 6.09 -17.65 1.34
C ARG A 18 5.57 -17.38 -0.07
N GLU A 19 4.38 -17.85 -0.41
CA GLU A 19 3.79 -17.61 -1.73
C GLU A 19 3.54 -16.11 -1.98
N VAL A 20 3.04 -15.39 -0.98
CA VAL A 20 2.81 -13.94 -1.08
C VAL A 20 4.11 -13.20 -1.36
N PHE A 21 5.18 -13.50 -0.63
CA PHE A 21 6.46 -12.82 -0.81
C PHE A 21 7.20 -13.26 -2.07
N ARG A 22 7.02 -14.51 -2.52
CA ARG A 22 7.55 -14.94 -3.83
C ARG A 22 6.97 -14.09 -4.97
N ARG A 23 5.68 -13.72 -4.89
CA ARG A 23 5.02 -12.86 -5.89
C ARG A 23 5.39 -11.38 -5.77
N ALA A 24 5.67 -10.91 -4.56
CA ALA A 24 6.10 -9.52 -4.32
C ALA A 24 7.48 -9.20 -4.93
N GLY A 25 8.28 -10.23 -5.21
CA GLY A 25 9.63 -10.11 -5.75
C GLY A 25 10.70 -10.14 -4.64
N ALA A 26 11.97 -10.23 -5.05
CA ALA A 26 13.11 -10.31 -4.13
C ALA A 26 13.91 -9.00 -4.04
N GLU A 27 13.51 -7.95 -4.75
CA GLU A 27 14.22 -6.67 -4.77
C GLU A 27 13.66 -5.70 -3.75
N CYS A 28 14.52 -5.03 -3.01
CA CYS A 28 14.15 -4.00 -2.05
C CYS A 28 13.40 -2.85 -2.72
N ALA A 29 12.28 -2.42 -2.14
CA ALA A 29 11.46 -1.32 -2.64
C ALA A 29 12.26 -0.02 -2.77
N ASP A 30 13.13 0.26 -1.79
CA ASP A 30 13.89 1.51 -1.72
C ASP A 30 15.18 1.45 -2.54
N CYS A 31 16.09 0.51 -2.24
CA CYS A 31 17.44 0.52 -2.82
C CYS A 31 17.64 -0.48 -3.97
N GLY A 32 16.66 -1.32 -4.28
CA GLY A 32 16.77 -2.34 -5.33
C GLY A 32 17.69 -3.52 -4.98
N ALA A 33 18.28 -3.57 -3.78
CA ALA A 33 19.10 -4.69 -3.35
C ALA A 33 18.33 -6.02 -3.43
N PRO A 34 18.96 -7.12 -3.87
CA PRO A 34 18.32 -8.43 -3.91
C PRO A 34 18.07 -8.96 -2.49
N GLU A 35 17.36 -10.10 -2.41
CA GLU A 35 17.08 -10.83 -1.16
C GLU A 35 16.33 -10.00 -0.09
N ALA A 36 15.31 -9.27 -0.52
CA ALA A 36 14.39 -8.59 0.38
C ALA A 36 13.64 -9.59 1.29
N ALA A 37 14.08 -9.70 2.54
CA ALA A 37 13.51 -10.61 3.55
C ALA A 37 12.63 -9.90 4.60
N TRP A 38 12.41 -8.60 4.44
CA TRP A 38 11.57 -7.78 5.32
C TRP A 38 10.44 -7.14 4.53
N ALA A 39 9.44 -6.60 5.21
CA ALA A 39 8.32 -5.95 4.59
C ALA A 39 7.86 -4.73 5.39
N SER A 40 7.49 -3.66 4.67
CA SER A 40 6.65 -2.58 5.22
C SER A 40 5.20 -2.97 4.95
N VAL A 41 4.53 -3.45 5.99
CA VAL A 41 3.13 -3.85 5.91
C VAL A 41 2.28 -2.67 5.50
N SER A 42 2.50 -1.49 6.10
CA SER A 42 1.72 -0.27 5.83
C SER A 42 1.63 0.09 4.33
N HIS A 43 2.70 -0.16 3.57
CA HIS A 43 2.78 0.10 2.13
C HIS A 43 2.68 -1.17 1.26
N GLY A 44 2.59 -2.36 1.87
CA GLY A 44 2.61 -3.62 1.14
C GLY A 44 3.90 -3.86 0.36
N THR A 45 5.05 -3.36 0.82
CA THR A 45 6.33 -3.46 0.09
C THR A 45 7.33 -4.38 0.79
N VAL A 46 8.29 -4.94 0.04
CA VAL A 46 9.41 -5.73 0.57
C VAL A 46 10.70 -4.92 0.62
N LEU A 47 11.51 -5.14 1.64
CA LEU A 47 12.69 -4.38 2.00
C LEU A 47 13.88 -5.31 2.28
N CYS A 48 15.09 -4.84 1.97
CA CYS A 48 16.31 -5.47 2.50
C CYS A 48 16.49 -5.13 3.99
N THR A 49 17.39 -5.84 4.66
CA THR A 49 17.66 -5.66 6.10
C THR A 49 18.04 -4.23 6.48
N GLU A 50 18.86 -3.56 5.65
CA GLU A 50 19.27 -2.18 5.91
C GLU A 50 18.12 -1.19 5.80
N CYS A 51 17.30 -1.29 4.74
CA CYS A 51 16.13 -0.43 4.56
C CYS A 51 15.08 -0.69 5.63
N ALA A 52 14.89 -1.95 6.04
CA ALA A 52 14.04 -2.30 7.18
C ALA A 52 14.50 -1.60 8.47
N GLY A 53 15.82 -1.50 8.71
CA GLY A 53 16.39 -0.74 9.82
C GLY A 53 16.03 0.75 9.76
N ARG A 54 16.17 1.38 8.59
CA ARG A 54 15.82 2.80 8.41
C ARG A 54 14.31 3.05 8.58
N HIS A 55 13.47 2.15 8.05
CA HIS A 55 12.03 2.19 8.22
C HIS A 55 11.58 2.08 9.68
N ARG A 56 12.31 1.34 10.54
CA ARG A 56 12.03 1.30 11.99
C ARG A 56 12.23 2.68 12.63
N GLY A 57 13.18 3.48 12.14
CA GLY A 57 13.43 4.85 12.61
C GLY A 57 12.31 5.84 12.28
N LEU A 58 11.47 5.56 11.28
CA LEU A 58 10.31 6.39 10.93
C LEU A 58 9.17 6.28 11.96
N GLY A 59 9.10 5.15 12.66
CA GLY A 59 8.00 4.82 13.56
C GLY A 59 6.85 4.07 12.89
N VAL A 60 6.12 3.31 13.70
CA VAL A 60 5.04 2.39 13.30
C VAL A 60 3.91 3.07 12.53
N HIS A 61 3.56 4.31 12.90
CA HIS A 61 2.51 5.09 12.24
C HIS A 61 2.83 5.45 10.78
N LEU A 62 4.12 5.48 10.40
CA LEU A 62 4.54 5.67 9.00
C LEU A 62 4.83 4.35 8.33
N SER A 63 5.57 3.45 9.00
CA SER A 63 5.93 2.16 8.44
C SER A 63 5.94 1.07 9.51
N PHE A 64 4.98 0.17 9.43
CA PHE A 64 4.95 -1.06 10.21
C PHE A 64 5.81 -2.15 9.56
N VAL A 65 6.96 -2.46 10.17
CA VAL A 65 7.96 -3.40 9.60
C VAL A 65 7.82 -4.80 10.19
N ARG A 66 7.82 -5.82 9.32
CA ARG A 66 7.81 -7.25 9.70
C ARG A 66 8.83 -8.07 8.91
N SER A 67 9.39 -9.09 9.52
CA SER A 67 10.18 -10.12 8.86
C SER A 67 9.28 -11.07 8.08
N THR A 68 9.66 -11.39 6.84
CA THR A 68 8.91 -12.34 6.01
C THR A 68 9.06 -13.79 6.47
N THR A 69 10.09 -14.09 7.26
CA THR A 69 10.42 -15.46 7.70
C THR A 69 10.32 -15.66 9.21
N MET A 70 10.56 -14.63 10.01
CA MET A 70 10.62 -14.75 11.48
C MET A 70 9.34 -14.29 12.18
N ASP A 71 8.56 -13.39 11.58
CA ASP A 71 7.35 -12.86 12.20
C ASP A 71 6.11 -13.67 11.83
N ARG A 72 5.13 -13.65 12.74
CA ARG A 72 3.78 -14.15 12.46
C ARG A 72 3.00 -13.13 11.64
N TRP A 73 2.17 -13.64 10.72
CA TRP A 73 1.38 -12.84 9.80
C TRP A 73 -0.11 -13.13 9.97
N SER A 74 -0.92 -12.07 10.09
CA SER A 74 -2.38 -12.17 10.06
C SER A 74 -2.90 -12.16 8.62
N SER A 75 -4.14 -12.63 8.42
CA SER A 75 -4.80 -12.58 7.10
C SER A 75 -4.87 -11.15 6.56
N GLY A 76 -5.18 -10.16 7.41
CA GLY A 76 -5.22 -8.75 7.02
C GLY A 76 -3.87 -8.22 6.55
N GLN A 77 -2.78 -8.59 7.23
CA GLN A 77 -1.43 -8.18 6.83
C GLN A 77 -1.02 -8.81 5.50
N LEU A 78 -1.30 -10.11 5.28
CA LEU A 78 -1.00 -10.77 4.01
C LEU A 78 -1.85 -10.24 2.86
N ARG A 79 -3.14 -9.96 3.11
CA ARG A 79 -4.01 -9.31 2.13
C ARG A 79 -3.45 -7.94 1.73
N ARG A 80 -2.96 -7.16 2.69
CA ARG A 80 -2.28 -5.89 2.42
C ARG A 80 -1.05 -6.06 1.53
N MET A 81 -0.23 -7.08 1.79
CA MET A 81 0.92 -7.40 0.95
C MET A 81 0.51 -7.81 -0.48
N GLN A 82 -0.58 -8.58 -0.64
CA GLN A 82 -1.09 -9.01 -1.95
C GLN A 82 -1.66 -7.86 -2.80
N LEU A 83 -2.38 -6.95 -2.15
CA LEU A 83 -3.00 -5.78 -2.80
C LEU A 83 -1.99 -4.67 -3.08
N GLY A 84 -0.95 -4.56 -2.25
CA GLY A 84 0.18 -3.65 -2.46
C GLY A 84 1.18 -4.19 -3.47
N GLY A 85 2.44 -4.34 -3.06
CA GLY A 85 3.56 -4.80 -3.87
C GLY A 85 4.45 -3.66 -4.36
N ASN A 86 5.74 -3.97 -4.53
CA ASN A 86 6.75 -2.98 -4.90
C ASN A 86 6.44 -2.28 -6.23
N ALA A 87 5.97 -3.03 -7.24
CA ALA A 87 5.62 -2.47 -8.53
C ALA A 87 4.52 -1.41 -8.42
N ARG A 88 3.42 -1.72 -7.73
CA ARG A 88 2.29 -0.79 -7.54
C ARG A 88 2.68 0.43 -6.72
N PHE A 89 3.49 0.24 -5.69
CA PHE A 89 3.99 1.35 -4.88
C PHE A 89 4.89 2.28 -5.73
N ARG A 90 5.86 1.72 -6.47
CA ARG A 90 6.75 2.52 -7.33
C ARG A 90 5.99 3.24 -8.44
N GLU A 91 5.04 2.57 -9.08
CA GLU A 91 4.18 3.16 -10.11
C GLU A 91 3.38 4.34 -9.56
N PHE A 92 2.77 4.19 -8.39
CA PHE A 92 2.06 5.30 -7.73
C PHE A 92 3.01 6.46 -7.39
N MET A 93 4.19 6.16 -6.85
CA MET A 93 5.17 7.18 -6.46
C MET A 93 5.82 7.87 -7.67
N ALA A 94 5.85 7.24 -8.84
CA ALA A 94 6.34 7.85 -10.09
C ALA A 94 5.51 9.06 -10.53
N GLY A 95 4.25 9.18 -10.07
CA GLY A 95 3.43 10.37 -10.25
C GLY A 95 3.92 11.62 -9.48
N TYR A 96 4.90 11.44 -8.59
CA TYR A 96 5.48 12.51 -7.76
C TYR A 96 7.01 12.55 -7.94
N PRO A 97 7.52 13.19 -9.01
CA PRO A 97 8.94 13.22 -9.34
C PRO A 97 9.85 13.75 -8.21
N GLN A 98 9.32 14.63 -7.37
CA GLN A 98 10.03 15.20 -6.21
C GLN A 98 10.38 14.13 -5.17
N LEU A 99 9.67 13.00 -5.20
CA LEU A 99 9.85 11.84 -4.32
C LEU A 99 10.60 10.68 -5.00
N SER A 100 10.93 10.79 -6.30
CA SER A 100 11.49 9.69 -7.09
C SER A 100 12.96 9.39 -6.82
N ARG A 101 13.64 10.13 -5.93
CA ARG A 101 14.97 9.72 -5.45
C ARG A 101 14.79 8.72 -4.31
N PRO A 102 15.17 7.44 -4.51
CA PRO A 102 15.17 6.49 -3.40
C PRO A 102 16.11 7.01 -2.32
N GLY A 103 15.57 7.17 -1.11
CA GLY A 103 16.26 7.78 0.01
C GLY A 103 17.59 7.08 0.26
N SER A 104 18.67 7.76 -0.11
CA SER A 104 20.02 7.36 0.25
C SER A 104 20.27 7.77 1.71
N THR A 105 19.60 8.84 2.14
CA THR A 105 19.65 9.39 3.50
C THR A 105 18.35 9.14 4.28
N SER A 106 18.44 9.27 5.60
CA SER A 106 17.29 9.15 6.52
C SER A 106 16.26 10.28 6.31
N GLU A 107 16.72 11.47 5.94
CA GLU A 107 15.87 12.64 5.71
C GLU A 107 15.02 12.46 4.45
N GLU A 108 15.63 11.99 3.34
CA GLU A 108 14.90 11.68 2.11
C GLU A 108 13.88 10.56 2.32
N LEU A 109 14.25 9.54 3.10
CA LEU A 109 13.33 8.46 3.47
C LEU A 109 12.14 8.99 4.27
N THR A 110 12.40 9.90 5.22
CA THR A 110 11.35 10.54 6.02
C THR A 110 10.45 11.40 5.14
N ALA A 111 11.02 12.22 4.26
CA ALA A 111 10.27 13.04 3.32
C ALA A 111 9.37 12.19 2.42
N LEU A 112 9.88 11.06 1.93
CA LEU A 112 9.12 10.11 1.11
C LEU A 112 7.91 9.53 1.85
N TYR A 113 8.14 8.92 3.01
CA TYR A 113 7.12 8.12 3.70
C TYR A 113 6.19 8.95 4.61
N ALA A 114 6.60 10.17 4.99
CA ALA A 114 5.74 11.16 5.64
C ALA A 114 4.96 12.04 4.64
N SER A 115 5.19 11.88 3.35
CA SER A 115 4.53 12.67 2.31
C SER A 115 3.01 12.44 2.25
N ARG A 116 2.28 13.42 1.73
CA ARG A 116 0.83 13.31 1.42
C ARG A 116 0.56 12.16 0.45
N ALA A 117 1.44 11.94 -0.53
CA ALA A 117 1.34 10.82 -1.46
C ALA A 117 1.42 9.47 -0.73
N ALA A 118 2.43 9.26 0.12
CA ALA A 118 2.56 8.03 0.88
C ALA A 118 1.39 7.82 1.85
N ALA A 119 0.93 8.89 2.52
CA ALA A 119 -0.24 8.85 3.39
C ALA A 119 -1.52 8.46 2.63
N PHE A 120 -1.74 9.03 1.45
CA PHE A 120 -2.85 8.65 0.56
C PHE A 120 -2.76 7.18 0.17
N TYR A 121 -1.57 6.71 -0.23
CA TYR A 121 -1.36 5.31 -0.60
C TYR A 121 -1.68 4.37 0.56
N ARG A 122 -1.25 4.69 1.79
CA ARG A 122 -1.59 3.90 2.99
C ARG A 122 -3.10 3.83 3.21
N ARG A 123 -3.82 4.96 3.14
CA ARG A 123 -5.29 4.99 3.27
C ARG A 123 -5.99 4.19 2.19
N ARG A 124 -5.57 4.35 0.94
CA ARG A 124 -6.09 3.60 -0.20
C ARG A 124 -5.92 2.10 0.00
N LEU A 125 -4.73 1.67 0.43
CA LEU A 125 -4.45 0.27 0.67
C LEU A 125 -5.27 -0.29 1.85
N SER A 126 -5.47 0.49 2.91
CA SER A 126 -6.40 0.15 4.00
C SER A 126 -7.82 -0.05 3.47
N GLY A 127 -8.36 0.91 2.72
CA GLY A 127 -9.69 0.82 2.12
C GLY A 127 -9.85 -0.40 1.21
N LEU A 128 -8.85 -0.76 0.42
CA LEU A 128 -8.88 -1.97 -0.42
C LEU A 128 -8.86 -3.28 0.40
N CYS A 129 -8.20 -3.27 1.57
CA CYS A 129 -8.21 -4.41 2.49
C CYS A 129 -9.59 -4.58 3.13
N ASP A 130 -10.21 -3.47 3.53
CA ASP A 130 -11.50 -3.47 4.23
C ASP A 130 -12.66 -3.77 3.28
N ALA A 131 -12.58 -3.32 2.02
CA ALA A 131 -13.71 -3.32 1.11
C ALA A 131 -14.20 -4.69 0.62
N ARG A 132 -13.59 -5.85 0.94
CA ARG A 132 -14.07 -7.22 0.55
C ARG A 132 -14.78 -7.34 -0.83
N GLY A 133 -14.32 -6.63 -1.87
CA GLY A 133 -14.92 -6.65 -3.22
C GLY A 133 -15.82 -5.46 -3.60
N ALA A 134 -16.14 -4.57 -2.66
CA ALA A 134 -16.75 -3.27 -2.94
C ALA A 134 -15.72 -2.27 -3.50
N ALA A 135 -16.17 -1.35 -4.34
CA ALA A 135 -15.34 -0.25 -4.83
C ALA A 135 -14.93 0.62 -3.62
N ALA A 136 -13.63 0.70 -3.32
CA ALA A 136 -13.12 1.56 -2.28
C ALA A 136 -13.53 3.02 -2.56
N PRO A 137 -13.79 3.85 -1.52
CA PRO A 137 -14.10 5.26 -1.71
C PRO A 137 -13.02 5.92 -2.56
N GLU A 138 -13.41 6.43 -3.73
CA GLU A 138 -12.48 7.01 -4.70
C GLU A 138 -12.15 8.45 -4.27
N GLU A 139 -11.35 8.59 -3.21
CA GLU A 139 -10.70 9.87 -2.90
C GLU A 139 -9.68 10.14 -4.03
N PRO A 140 -9.69 11.33 -4.64
CA PRO A 140 -8.73 11.65 -5.69
C PRO A 140 -7.30 11.66 -5.12
N PRO A 141 -6.30 11.18 -5.87
CA PRO A 141 -4.92 11.26 -5.43
C PRO A 141 -4.50 12.73 -5.27
N PRO A 142 -3.57 13.03 -4.35
CA PRO A 142 -3.08 14.39 -4.18
C PRO A 142 -2.48 14.91 -5.49
N PRO A 143 -2.62 16.22 -5.79
CA PRO A 143 -2.00 16.80 -6.97
C PRO A 143 -0.49 16.55 -7.00
N ALA A 144 0.09 16.34 -8.19
CA ALA A 144 1.52 16.04 -8.35
C ALA A 144 2.43 17.07 -7.66
N HIS A 145 2.04 18.35 -7.65
CA HIS A 145 2.80 19.43 -7.02
C HIS A 145 2.66 19.46 -5.49
N GLU A 146 1.68 18.76 -4.90
CA GLU A 146 1.47 18.75 -3.44
C GLU A 146 1.81 17.40 -2.80
N GLY A 147 1.89 16.32 -3.57
CA GLY A 147 2.07 14.98 -3.01
C GLY A 147 3.35 14.81 -2.20
N HIS A 148 4.39 15.61 -2.49
CA HIS A 148 5.66 15.62 -1.76
C HIS A 148 5.62 16.35 -0.41
N LEU A 149 4.58 17.15 -0.15
CA LEU A 149 4.44 17.86 1.11
C LEU A 149 4.20 16.88 2.26
N VAL A 150 4.62 17.26 3.47
CA VAL A 150 4.39 16.46 4.67
C VAL A 150 2.88 16.35 4.94
N ALA A 151 2.43 15.13 5.23
CA ALA A 151 1.05 14.86 5.61
C ALA A 151 0.76 15.45 7.01
N GLY A 152 -0.45 16.00 7.19
CA GLY A 152 -0.89 16.43 8.53
C GLY A 152 -1.00 15.25 9.50
N PRO A 153 -1.01 15.51 10.82
CA PRO A 153 -1.01 14.47 11.86
C PRO A 153 -2.20 13.50 11.74
N GLU A 154 -3.36 13.95 11.24
CA GLU A 154 -4.54 13.09 11.05
C GLU A 154 -4.40 12.12 9.86
N ALA A 155 -3.67 12.52 8.82
CA ALA A 155 -3.49 11.74 7.60
C ALA A 155 -2.39 10.66 7.74
N ALA A 156 -1.53 10.77 8.76
CA ALA A 156 -0.48 9.80 9.02
C ALA A 156 -1.05 8.46 9.52
N SER A 157 -2.19 8.48 10.22
CA SER A 157 -2.75 7.39 11.03
C SER A 157 -3.63 6.37 10.29
N GLY A 158 -3.42 6.14 9.00
CA GLY A 158 -4.18 5.14 8.20
C GLY A 158 -4.01 3.67 8.65
N ASP A 159 -3.44 3.44 9.83
CA ASP A 159 -3.02 2.16 10.42
C ASP A 159 -4.03 1.61 11.45
N GLY A 160 -5.24 2.18 11.53
CA GLY A 160 -6.28 1.92 12.56
C GLY A 160 -6.76 0.46 12.76
N GLY A 161 -6.12 -0.52 12.14
CA GLY A 161 -6.38 -1.96 12.33
C GLY A 161 -5.12 -2.85 12.35
N LEU A 162 -3.92 -2.30 12.43
CA LEU A 162 -2.64 -3.05 12.37
C LEU A 162 -1.96 -3.25 13.73
N ALA A 163 -2.64 -2.87 14.82
CA ALA A 163 -2.17 -3.07 16.18
C ALA A 163 -1.79 -4.55 16.44
N PRO A 164 -0.70 -4.82 17.17
CA PRO A 164 -0.33 -6.17 17.53
C PRO A 164 -1.42 -6.76 18.44
N ALA A 165 -1.92 -7.96 18.10
CA ALA A 165 -2.76 -8.73 19.01
C ALA A 165 -1.95 -9.06 20.29
N ALA A 166 -2.10 -8.22 21.31
CA ALA A 166 -1.75 -8.51 22.68
C ALA A 166 -3.07 -8.59 23.45
N GLY A 167 -3.30 -9.74 24.10
CA GLY A 167 -4.60 -10.16 24.62
C GLY A 167 -5.23 -9.21 25.64
N GLY A 168 -6.56 -9.22 25.67
CA GLY A 168 -7.38 -8.53 26.66
C GLY A 168 -8.85 -8.56 26.26
N SER A 169 -9.63 -9.36 26.99
CA SER A 169 -11.10 -9.50 27.06
C SER A 169 -11.94 -8.37 26.44
N TYR A 170 -12.81 -8.72 25.49
CA TYR A 170 -13.97 -7.90 25.13
C TYR A 170 -15.23 -8.63 25.60
N GLU A 171 -16.03 -7.95 26.42
CA GLU A 171 -17.38 -8.36 26.74
C GLU A 171 -18.33 -8.02 25.60
N ASP A 172 -19.35 -8.85 25.55
CA ASP A 172 -20.48 -8.97 24.63
C ASP A 172 -21.30 -7.69 24.42
N SER A 173 -21.81 -7.51 23.19
CA SER A 173 -23.17 -7.03 22.89
C SER A 173 -23.48 -7.14 21.39
N SER A 174 -23.96 -8.33 21.02
CA SER A 174 -25.11 -8.65 20.15
C SER A 174 -25.51 -7.83 18.89
N ALA A 175 -25.86 -8.61 17.85
CA ALA A 175 -26.85 -8.42 16.76
C ALA A 175 -26.32 -7.77 15.45
N ALA A 176 -26.56 -8.28 14.23
CA ALA A 176 -27.50 -9.29 13.74
C ALA A 176 -26.97 -9.96 12.46
N ASN A 177 -27.48 -11.16 12.18
CA ASN A 177 -27.16 -12.04 11.05
C ASN A 177 -27.54 -11.46 9.67
N ALA A 178 -26.74 -11.77 8.66
CA ALA A 178 -27.19 -11.94 7.28
C ALA A 178 -26.26 -12.96 6.59
N ASP A 179 -26.80 -14.16 6.37
CA ASP A 179 -26.23 -15.18 5.50
C ASP A 179 -26.15 -14.66 4.05
N ASP A 180 -24.99 -14.77 3.39
CA ASP A 180 -24.97 -14.80 1.92
C ASP A 180 -23.69 -15.48 1.39
N GLU A 181 -23.90 -16.50 0.58
CA GLU A 181 -22.87 -17.28 -0.12
C GLU A 181 -22.26 -16.50 -1.28
N VAL A 182 -20.94 -16.27 -1.30
CA VAL A 182 -20.26 -15.93 -2.57
C VAL A 182 -18.86 -16.53 -2.64
N GLY A 183 -18.78 -17.71 -3.27
CA GLY A 183 -17.54 -18.28 -3.78
C GLY A 183 -17.26 -17.81 -5.21
N GLY A 184 -16.66 -16.63 -5.37
CA GLY A 184 -16.05 -16.21 -6.63
C GLY A 184 -14.64 -16.78 -6.76
N SER A 185 -14.29 -17.38 -7.90
CA SER A 185 -12.93 -17.93 -8.10
C SER A 185 -11.91 -16.79 -8.12
N LEU A 186 -10.80 -16.94 -7.37
CA LEU A 186 -9.68 -16.00 -7.30
C LEU A 186 -9.16 -15.56 -8.68
N ALA A 187 -9.31 -16.41 -9.70
CA ALA A 187 -8.97 -16.06 -11.08
C ALA A 187 -9.85 -14.93 -11.63
N GLN A 188 -11.14 -14.93 -11.31
CA GLN A 188 -12.10 -13.90 -11.74
C GLN A 188 -11.83 -12.57 -11.04
N GLU A 189 -11.51 -12.60 -9.74
CA GLU A 189 -11.11 -11.39 -8.99
C GLU A 189 -9.83 -10.78 -9.55
N LEU A 190 -8.82 -11.61 -9.85
CA LEU A 190 -7.57 -11.15 -10.45
C LEU A 190 -7.79 -10.54 -11.85
N GLN A 191 -8.73 -11.10 -12.62
CA GLN A 191 -9.05 -10.63 -13.96
C GLN A 191 -9.84 -9.32 -13.94
N ALA A 192 -10.79 -9.17 -13.01
CA ALA A 192 -11.50 -7.92 -12.76
C ALA A 192 -10.53 -6.80 -12.31
N LEU A 193 -9.58 -7.13 -11.44
CA LEU A 193 -8.57 -6.18 -10.97
C LEU A 193 -7.65 -5.71 -12.10
N LYS A 194 -7.23 -6.62 -12.99
CA LYS A 194 -6.43 -6.27 -14.18
C LYS A 194 -7.19 -5.39 -15.17
N ALA A 195 -8.48 -5.66 -15.39
CA ALA A 195 -9.31 -4.85 -16.27
C ALA A 195 -9.49 -3.42 -15.74
N ALA A 196 -9.77 -3.27 -14.44
CA ALA A 196 -9.88 -1.97 -13.79
C ALA A 196 -8.56 -1.17 -13.86
N HIS A 197 -7.42 -1.86 -13.75
CA HIS A 197 -6.10 -1.24 -13.91
C HIS A 197 -5.85 -0.72 -15.33
N ALA A 198 -6.14 -1.53 -16.36
CA ALA A 198 -5.96 -1.13 -17.75
C ALA A 198 -6.81 0.10 -18.12
N ASP A 199 -8.05 0.14 -17.62
CA ASP A 199 -8.97 1.25 -17.83
C ASP A 199 -8.51 2.53 -17.11
N PHE A 200 -7.89 2.40 -15.93
CA PHE A 200 -7.24 3.50 -15.23
C PHE A 200 -6.06 4.06 -16.03
N CYS A 201 -5.14 3.22 -16.52
CA CYS A 201 -3.99 3.65 -17.33
C CYS A 201 -4.46 4.38 -18.59
N HIS A 202 -5.46 3.82 -19.29
CA HIS A 202 -6.01 4.44 -20.50
C HIS A 202 -6.67 5.80 -20.24
N ARG A 203 -7.40 5.96 -19.13
CA ARG A 203 -7.98 7.26 -18.74
C ARG A 203 -6.91 8.28 -18.35
N PHE A 204 -5.83 7.82 -17.71
CA PHE A 204 -4.72 8.68 -17.33
C PHE A 204 -3.98 9.22 -18.56
N GLU A 205 -3.68 8.35 -19.54
CA GLU A 205 -3.02 8.74 -20.80
C GLU A 205 -3.84 9.77 -21.59
N ARG A 206 -5.16 9.56 -21.75
CA ARG A 206 -6.04 10.52 -22.43
C ARG A 206 -6.11 11.88 -21.73
N ARG A 207 -5.92 11.91 -20.41
CA ARG A 207 -5.92 13.16 -19.63
C ARG A 207 -4.58 13.90 -19.73
N CYS A 208 -3.48 13.18 -19.93
CA CYS A 208 -2.19 13.77 -20.26
C CYS A 208 -2.17 14.36 -21.68
N GLU A 209 -2.80 13.71 -22.66
CA GLU A 209 -2.92 14.21 -24.04
C GLU A 209 -3.83 15.45 -24.13
N ALA A 210 -4.90 15.51 -23.33
CA ALA A 210 -5.80 16.68 -23.27
C ALA A 210 -5.19 17.90 -22.54
N GLY A 211 -4.05 17.75 -21.85
CA GLY A 211 -3.35 18.82 -21.13
C GLY A 211 -2.25 19.53 -21.94
N GLY A 212 -1.98 19.10 -23.18
CA GLY A 212 -0.92 19.64 -24.03
C GLY A 212 -1.39 20.74 -24.99
N SER A 213 -1.61 21.96 -24.50
CA SER A 213 -1.39 23.20 -25.28
C SER A 213 -1.68 24.46 -24.45
N ALA A 214 -0.65 24.98 -23.78
CA ALA A 214 -0.51 26.42 -23.55
C ALA A 214 0.97 26.72 -23.27
N ALA A 215 1.76 26.88 -24.33
CA ALA A 215 3.07 27.52 -24.20
C ALA A 215 2.87 29.03 -23.98
N PRO A 216 3.53 29.67 -23.01
CA PRO A 216 3.55 31.12 -22.94
C PRO A 216 4.53 31.66 -23.99
N SER A 217 4.00 32.37 -24.99
CA SER A 217 4.80 33.14 -25.95
C SER A 217 5.45 34.32 -25.23
N THR A 218 6.77 34.27 -25.04
CA THR A 218 7.60 35.42 -24.69
C THR A 218 8.13 36.14 -25.94
N ALA A 219 8.47 37.42 -25.76
CA ALA A 219 8.97 38.42 -26.72
C ALA A 219 7.89 39.21 -27.48
N LYS A 220 7.96 40.55 -27.57
CA LYS A 220 9.14 41.35 -27.89
C LYS A 220 8.97 42.83 -27.47
N ALA A 221 10.03 43.42 -26.93
CA ALA A 221 10.21 44.86 -26.78
C ALA A 221 10.41 45.55 -28.15
N ALA A 222 9.82 46.73 -28.34
CA ALA A 222 10.36 47.87 -29.11
C ALA A 222 9.34 49.03 -29.16
N ALA A 223 9.67 50.13 -28.48
CA ALA A 223 9.58 51.54 -28.91
C ALA A 223 9.62 52.43 -27.67
#